data_AF-A0A7S2I046-F1
#
_entry.id   AF-A0A7S2I046-F1
#
_cell.length_a   1.000
_cell.length_b   1.000
_cell.length_c   1.000
_cell.angle_alpha   90.00
_cell.angle_beta   90.00
_cell.angle_gamma   90.00
#
_symmetry.space_group_name_H-M   'P 1'
#
loop_
_entity.id
_entity.type
_entity.pdbx_description
1 polymer ?
#
loop_
_entity_poly.entity_id
_entity_poly.type
_entity_poly.pdbx_seq_one_letter_code
_entity_poly.pdbx_strand_id
1 'polypeptide(L)'
;ARKAVVSNADPYVTSKLISKAREEGKTSDEFNDYMDQMTNTDADAGGVPELKSFIHIHAGIDATGLPEVPSADFPAQWAVVRDWDAPEGVESPRNIVLCSMPSLIDPTLAPEGKHVLHAY
;
A
#
# COMPACT_ATOMS: atom_id res chain seq x y z
N ALA A 1 12.03 -16.34 -20.72
CA ALA A 1 12.03 -17.22 -19.53
C ALA A 1 12.09 -18.68 -19.96
N ARG A 2 13.28 -19.32 -20.01
CA ARG A 2 13.40 -20.76 -20.35
C ARG A 2 14.06 -21.60 -19.25
N LYS A 3 14.53 -20.97 -18.18
CA LYS A 3 15.28 -21.62 -17.09
C LYS A 3 14.77 -21.28 -15.69
N ALA A 4 14.05 -20.17 -15.56
CA ALA A 4 13.48 -19.69 -14.30
C ALA A 4 12.24 -18.85 -14.58
N VAL A 5 11.38 -18.74 -13.56
CA VAL A 5 10.20 -17.88 -13.50
C VAL A 5 10.30 -17.07 -12.21
N VAL A 6 10.00 -15.78 -12.27
CA VAL A 6 9.88 -14.91 -11.10
C VAL A 6 8.40 -14.56 -10.95
N SER A 7 7.82 -14.89 -9.80
CA SER A 7 6.47 -14.43 -9.45
C SER A 7 6.58 -13.10 -8.72
N ASN A 8 5.86 -12.08 -9.21
CA ASN A 8 5.63 -10.82 -8.50
C ASN A 8 4.20 -10.74 -7.92
N ALA A 9 3.48 -11.87 -7.90
CA ALA A 9 2.24 -11.99 -7.18
C ALA A 9 2.54 -12.22 -5.70
N ASP A 10 1.59 -11.86 -4.83
CA ASP A 10 1.73 -12.14 -3.40
C ASP A 10 1.85 -13.66 -3.12
N PRO A 11 2.31 -14.06 -1.93
CA PRO A 11 2.51 -15.47 -1.59
C PRO A 11 1.25 -16.33 -1.72
N TYR A 12 0.06 -15.81 -1.45
CA TYR A 12 -1.19 -16.57 -1.55
C TYR A 12 -1.51 -16.88 -3.01
N VAL A 13 -1.43 -15.87 -3.87
CA VAL A 13 -1.66 -16.06 -5.32
C VAL A 13 -0.59 -16.97 -5.91
N THR A 14 0.67 -16.78 -5.53
CA THR A 14 1.76 -17.66 -5.98
C THR A 14 1.52 -19.10 -5.54
N SER A 15 1.19 -19.33 -4.27
CA SER A 15 0.87 -20.66 -3.72
C SER A 15 -0.29 -21.33 -4.47
N LYS A 16 -1.33 -20.56 -4.83
CA LYS A 16 -2.44 -21.05 -5.66
C LYS A 16 -2.02 -21.39 -7.09
N LEU A 17 -1.18 -20.57 -7.72
CA LEU A 17 -0.72 -20.81 -9.11
C LEU A 17 0.08 -22.10 -9.26
N ILE A 18 0.78 -22.52 -8.20
CA ILE A 18 1.62 -23.72 -8.19
C ILE A 18 0.99 -24.90 -7.42
N SER A 19 -0.25 -24.79 -6.94
CA SER A 19 -0.87 -25.80 -6.06
C SER A 19 -0.85 -27.20 -6.69
N LYS A 20 -1.16 -27.29 -7.98
CA LYS A 20 -1.11 -28.55 -8.74
C LYS A 20 0.29 -29.19 -8.74
N ALA A 21 1.35 -28.39 -8.84
CA ALA A 21 2.70 -28.92 -8.78
C ALA A 21 3.05 -29.44 -7.37
N ARG A 22 2.54 -28.78 -6.31
CA ARG A 22 2.67 -29.27 -4.92
C ARG A 22 1.92 -30.60 -4.73
N GLU A 23 0.66 -30.66 -5.18
CA GLU A 23 -0.19 -31.87 -5.12
C GLU A 23 0.41 -33.05 -5.88
N GLU A 24 1.05 -32.80 -7.03
CA GLU A 24 1.73 -33.82 -7.83
C GLU A 24 3.15 -34.17 -7.32
N GLY A 25 3.61 -33.58 -6.20
CA GLY A 25 4.94 -33.83 -5.63
C GLY A 25 6.09 -33.33 -6.50
N LYS A 26 5.86 -32.27 -7.30
CA LYS A 26 6.84 -31.66 -8.22
C LYS A 26 7.61 -30.49 -7.60
N THR A 27 7.33 -30.15 -6.34
CA THR A 27 8.04 -29.14 -5.55
C THR A 27 8.89 -29.80 -4.45
N SER A 28 9.92 -29.11 -3.96
CA SER A 28 10.70 -29.58 -2.81
C SER A 28 9.95 -29.32 -1.50
N ASP A 29 10.28 -30.10 -0.46
CA ASP A 29 9.75 -29.90 0.90
C ASP A 29 10.10 -28.51 1.44
N GLU A 30 11.36 -28.08 1.27
CA GLU A 30 11.81 -26.72 1.64
C GLU A 30 10.96 -25.62 0.99
N PHE A 31 10.59 -25.83 -0.28
CA PHE A 31 9.73 -24.88 -0.98
C PHE A 31 8.31 -24.90 -0.40
N ASN A 32 7.76 -26.08 -0.08
CA ASN A 32 6.42 -26.21 0.50
C ASN A 32 6.36 -25.56 1.89
N ASP A 33 7.33 -25.83 2.75
CA ASP A 33 7.44 -25.26 4.10
C ASP A 33 7.54 -23.73 4.03
N TYR A 34 8.36 -23.21 3.12
CA TYR A 34 8.49 -21.77 2.90
C TYR A 34 7.16 -21.13 2.47
N MET A 35 6.44 -21.74 1.53
CA MET A 35 5.15 -21.22 1.09
C MET A 35 4.10 -21.28 2.20
N ASP A 36 4.07 -22.34 2.98
CA ASP A 36 3.12 -22.49 4.09
C ASP A 36 3.39 -21.43 5.17
N GLN A 37 4.66 -21.19 5.50
CA GLN A 37 5.05 -20.09 6.39
C GLN A 37 4.59 -18.71 5.85
N MET A 38 4.84 -18.44 4.56
CA MET A 38 4.51 -17.14 3.95
C MET A 38 3.00 -16.89 3.80
N THR A 39 2.19 -17.95 3.89
CA THR A 39 0.72 -17.86 3.84
C THR A 39 0.05 -18.06 5.21
N ASN A 40 0.83 -18.22 6.28
CA ASN A 40 0.31 -18.33 7.63
C ASN A 40 -0.01 -16.94 8.18
N THR A 41 -1.27 -16.68 8.54
CA THR A 41 -1.71 -15.43 9.18
C THR A 41 -1.84 -15.53 10.70
N ASP A 42 -1.65 -16.71 11.27
CA ASP A 42 -1.75 -16.92 12.71
C ASP A 42 -0.50 -16.39 13.42
N ALA A 43 -0.64 -15.23 14.04
CA ALA A 43 0.43 -14.55 14.76
C ALA A 43 1.01 -15.40 15.91
N ASP A 44 0.16 -16.18 16.58
CA ASP A 44 0.58 -17.02 17.72
C ASP A 44 1.40 -18.22 17.24
N ALA A 45 1.23 -18.62 15.97
CA ALA A 45 2.02 -19.64 15.29
C ALA A 45 3.22 -19.05 14.50
N GLY A 46 3.56 -17.78 14.70
CA GLY A 46 4.66 -17.10 13.99
C GLY A 46 4.35 -16.74 12.54
N GLY A 47 3.06 -16.71 12.17
CA GLY A 47 2.56 -16.20 10.91
C GLY A 47 2.64 -14.68 10.80
N VAL A 48 2.44 -14.17 9.57
CA VAL A 48 2.41 -12.74 9.27
C VAL A 48 0.95 -12.27 9.25
N PRO A 49 0.51 -11.42 10.19
CA PRO A 49 -0.86 -10.94 10.25
C PRO A 49 -1.29 -10.22 8.96
N GLU A 50 -2.58 -10.27 8.64
CA GLU A 50 -3.12 -9.51 7.51
C GLU A 50 -2.94 -8.01 7.74
N LEU A 51 -2.48 -7.30 6.70
CA LEU A 51 -2.35 -5.86 6.73
C LEU A 51 -3.75 -5.22 6.81
N LYS A 52 -3.96 -4.28 7.74
CA LYS A 52 -5.20 -3.51 7.86
C LYS A 52 -5.51 -2.84 6.52
N SER A 53 -6.75 -3.00 6.03
CA SER A 53 -7.23 -2.28 4.86
C SER A 53 -7.28 -0.77 5.11
N PHE A 54 -7.02 0.01 4.07
CA PHE A 54 -7.08 1.47 4.09
C PHE A 54 -7.79 1.99 2.84
N ILE A 55 -8.28 3.23 2.90
CA ILE A 55 -9.15 3.80 1.88
C ILE A 55 -8.37 4.86 1.11
N HIS A 56 -8.28 4.73 -0.22
CA HIS A 56 -7.75 5.79 -1.05
C HIS A 56 -8.88 6.71 -1.53
N ILE A 57 -8.68 8.01 -1.38
CA ILE A 57 -9.50 9.06 -1.99
C ILE A 57 -8.64 9.78 -3.03
N HIS A 58 -9.12 9.79 -4.27
CA HIS A 58 -8.56 10.61 -5.34
C HIS A 58 -9.58 11.69 -5.70
N ALA A 59 -9.19 12.95 -5.62
CA ALA A 59 -10.08 14.07 -5.87
C ALA A 59 -9.39 15.14 -6.73
N GLY A 60 -10.08 15.65 -7.74
CA GLY A 60 -9.70 16.88 -8.43
C GLY A 60 -10.23 18.09 -7.66
N ILE A 61 -9.36 19.06 -7.38
CA ILE A 61 -9.72 20.29 -6.66
C ILE A 61 -9.46 21.51 -7.54
N ASP A 62 -10.23 22.57 -7.30
CA ASP A 62 -9.98 23.87 -7.89
C ASP A 62 -8.71 24.49 -7.30
N ALA A 63 -7.77 24.91 -8.15
CA ALA A 63 -6.50 25.47 -7.69
C ALA A 63 -6.57 26.97 -7.39
N THR A 64 -7.74 27.60 -7.56
CA THR A 64 -7.93 29.04 -7.32
C THR A 64 -7.49 29.42 -5.91
N GLY A 65 -6.44 30.25 -5.81
CA GLY A 65 -5.91 30.74 -4.54
C GLY A 65 -4.95 29.78 -3.82
N LEU A 66 -4.59 28.64 -4.43
CA LEU A 66 -3.57 27.74 -3.90
C LEU A 66 -2.17 28.07 -4.48
N PRO A 67 -1.09 27.76 -3.75
CA PRO A 67 0.27 27.87 -4.28
C PRO A 67 0.49 26.96 -5.49
N GLU A 68 1.22 27.45 -6.50
CA GLU A 68 1.55 26.67 -7.71
C GLU A 68 2.74 25.71 -7.53
N VAL A 69 3.57 25.98 -6.51
CA VAL A 69 4.78 25.20 -6.20
C VAL A 69 4.80 24.84 -4.70
N PRO A 70 5.40 23.69 -4.34
CA PRO A 70 5.43 23.26 -2.95
C PRO A 70 6.36 24.15 -2.12
N SER A 71 5.99 24.35 -0.86
CA SER A 71 6.78 25.07 0.14
C SER A 71 6.75 24.34 1.49
N ALA A 72 7.45 24.87 2.49
CA ALA A 72 7.35 24.35 3.86
C ALA A 72 5.93 24.49 4.43
N ASP A 73 5.23 25.57 4.11
CA ASP A 73 3.88 25.85 4.61
C ASP A 73 2.78 25.18 3.74
N PHE A 74 3.11 24.81 2.50
CA PHE A 74 2.22 24.10 1.59
C PHE A 74 2.98 22.99 0.85
N PRO A 75 3.33 21.89 1.54
CA PRO A 75 4.09 20.82 0.94
C PRO A 75 3.23 19.98 0.01
N ALA A 76 3.87 19.31 -0.96
CA ALA A 76 3.19 18.37 -1.83
C ALA A 76 2.76 17.07 -1.13
N GLN A 77 3.25 16.82 0.10
CA GLN A 77 2.91 15.66 0.91
C GLN A 77 2.86 16.07 2.38
N TRP A 78 1.82 15.64 3.11
CA TRP A 78 1.68 15.90 4.54
C TRP A 78 0.84 14.83 5.22
N ALA A 79 0.94 14.78 6.55
CA ALA A 79 0.11 13.94 7.40
C ALA A 79 -0.79 14.82 8.26
N VAL A 80 -2.03 14.41 8.45
CA VAL A 80 -2.95 14.99 9.42
C VAL A 80 -3.24 13.92 10.47
N VAL A 81 -2.74 14.12 11.68
CA VAL A 81 -3.04 13.29 12.85
C VAL A 81 -4.08 14.03 13.69
N ARG A 82 -5.21 13.36 13.98
CA ARG A 82 -6.32 13.93 14.73
C ARG A 82 -6.00 14.04 16.22
N ASP A 83 -5.43 13.00 16.80
CA ASP A 83 -5.08 12.92 18.22
C ASP A 83 -3.78 12.12 18.41
N TRP A 84 -2.75 12.78 18.94
CA TRP A 84 -1.46 12.14 19.21
C TRP A 84 -1.47 11.25 20.45
N ASP A 85 -2.41 11.47 21.37
CA ASP A 85 -2.55 10.75 22.64
C ASP A 85 -3.58 9.61 22.55
N ALA A 86 -4.03 9.27 21.34
CA ALA A 86 -4.99 8.20 21.10
C ALA A 86 -4.45 6.83 21.61
N PRO A 87 -5.32 5.90 22.06
CA PRO A 87 -4.89 4.67 22.73
C PRO A 87 -3.92 3.77 21.94
N GLU A 88 -4.06 3.71 20.61
CA GLU A 88 -3.17 2.98 19.69
C GLU A 88 -2.23 3.94 18.93
N GLY A 89 -2.05 5.17 19.42
CA GLY A 89 -1.31 6.22 18.75
C GLY A 89 -1.85 6.49 17.35
N VAL A 90 -0.95 6.66 16.37
CA VAL A 90 -1.30 6.92 14.96
C VAL A 90 -2.10 5.79 14.31
N GLU A 91 -2.03 4.56 14.81
CA GLU A 91 -2.77 3.43 14.28
C GLU A 91 -4.24 3.38 14.73
N SER A 92 -4.61 4.26 15.67
CA SER A 92 -5.98 4.34 16.15
C SER A 92 -6.96 4.53 14.98
N PRO A 93 -8.11 3.83 14.95
CA PRO A 93 -9.04 3.91 13.83
C PRO A 93 -9.44 5.35 13.49
N ARG A 94 -9.25 5.74 12.22
CA ARG A 94 -9.60 7.08 11.69
C ARG A 94 -8.83 8.24 12.35
N ASN A 95 -7.62 7.97 12.84
CA ASN A 95 -6.78 8.95 13.51
C ASN A 95 -5.80 9.69 12.58
N ILE A 96 -5.36 9.03 11.50
CA ILE A 96 -4.41 9.61 10.54
C ILE A 96 -5.00 9.66 9.14
N VAL A 97 -4.66 10.71 8.39
CA VAL A 97 -4.79 10.77 6.94
C VAL A 97 -3.46 11.23 6.37
N LEU A 98 -2.93 10.50 5.41
CA LEU A 98 -1.78 10.88 4.62
C LEU A 98 -2.26 11.48 3.31
N CYS A 99 -1.86 12.72 3.06
CA CYS A 99 -2.28 13.49 1.89
C CYS A 99 -1.09 13.75 0.98
N SER A 100 -1.35 13.71 -0.32
CA SER A 100 -0.42 14.11 -1.35
C SER A 100 -1.11 14.88 -2.46
N MET A 101 -0.42 15.89 -2.97
CA MET A 101 -0.86 16.72 -4.09
C MET A 101 0.23 16.69 -5.17
N PRO A 102 0.37 15.60 -5.92
CA PRO A 102 1.49 15.40 -6.83
C PRO A 102 1.51 16.42 -7.98
N SER A 103 0.37 17.04 -8.31
CA SER A 103 0.30 18.12 -9.30
C SER A 103 1.05 19.40 -8.91
N LEU A 104 1.47 19.55 -7.65
CA LEU A 104 2.40 20.62 -7.24
C LEU A 104 3.84 20.35 -7.71
N ILE A 105 4.20 19.08 -7.92
CA ILE A 105 5.53 18.67 -8.38
C ILE A 105 5.54 18.50 -9.90
N ASP A 106 4.52 17.83 -10.43
CA ASP A 106 4.32 17.62 -11.86
C ASP A 106 2.95 18.15 -12.30
N PRO A 107 2.88 19.37 -12.84
CA PRO A 107 1.62 19.98 -13.28
C PRO A 107 0.86 19.18 -14.34
N THR A 108 1.52 18.25 -15.07
CA THR A 108 0.86 17.44 -16.10
C THR A 108 -0.09 16.39 -15.53
N LEU A 109 -0.04 16.15 -14.21
CA LEU A 109 -0.91 15.22 -13.50
C LEU A 109 -2.31 15.78 -13.21
N ALA A 110 -2.57 17.05 -13.50
CA ALA A 110 -3.88 17.67 -13.37
C ALA A 110 -4.17 18.58 -14.58
N PRO A 111 -5.46 18.80 -14.93
CA PRO A 111 -5.82 19.85 -15.88
C PRO A 111 -5.37 21.25 -15.40
N GLU A 112 -5.20 22.17 -16.34
CA GLU A 112 -4.89 23.57 -16.04
C GLU A 112 -5.91 24.17 -15.04
N GLY A 113 -5.41 24.90 -14.04
CA GLY A 113 -6.21 25.48 -12.96
C GLY A 113 -6.76 24.46 -11.95
N LYS A 114 -6.32 23.20 -11.98
CA LYS A 114 -6.72 22.15 -11.03
C LYS A 114 -5.51 21.52 -10.36
N HIS A 115 -5.77 20.92 -9.20
CA HIS A 115 -4.84 19.99 -8.57
C HIS A 115 -5.50 18.64 -8.34
N VAL A 116 -4.69 17.59 -8.23
CA VAL A 116 -5.14 16.26 -7.79
C VAL A 116 -4.69 16.03 -6.36
N LEU A 117 -5.64 15.67 -5.50
CA LEU A 117 -5.40 15.21 -4.14
C LEU A 117 -5.51 13.68 -4.10
N HIS A 118 -4.49 13.02 -3.59
CA HIS A 118 -4.53 11.62 -3.21
C HIS A 118 -4.35 11.53 -1.69
N ALA A 119 -5.37 11.02 -1.00
CA ALA A 119 -5.39 10.85 0.45
C ALA A 119 -5.67 9.40 0.84
N TYR A 120 -5.09 8.94 1.95
CA TYR A 120 -5.32 7.60 2.48
C TYR A 120 -5.14 7.48 4.00
#